data_AF-X0XBM4-F1
#
_entry.id   AF-X0XBM4-F1
#
_cell.length_a   1.000
_cell.length_b   1.000
_cell.length_c   1.000
_cell.angle_alpha   90.00
_cell.angle_beta   90.00
_cell.angle_gamma   90.00
#
_symmetry.space_group_name_H-M   'P 1'
#
loop_
_entity.id
_entity.type
_entity.pdbx_description
1 polymer ?
#
loop_
_entity_poly.entity_id
_entity_poly.type
_entity_poly.pdbx_seq_one_letter_code
_entity_poly.pdbx_strand_id
1 'polypeptide(L)'
;GLIVAGILGSYSLGANNIGNVMGVFLSSSPFTGFQIGGLVITGTQQLFFLGAIAIGVGVITFSKPVMMTVGKGILPLTPVGAFVSVVSHAVVLFLFSSAGLQHFLLSHGLPAIPLIPVSSSQAIVGAVVGIAAMNGTRGLRQIRWGQVGGILAGWVATPVVAGVFCFVSLFVMQNVFAQKVFVPIEYELRASEMKRLEEAGLPVEELRPLLGRRIASGEVFLYQIGKRLTLEPGQDRLVLALAEVV
;
A
#
# COMPACT_ATOMS: atom_id res chain seq x y z
N GLY A 1 -16.92 -31.38 14.35
CA GLY A 1 -17.79 -30.29 13.84
C GLY A 1 -17.13 -28.93 13.99
N LEU A 2 -17.18 -28.35 15.19
CA LEU A 2 -16.75 -26.96 15.43
C LEU A 2 -15.29 -26.66 15.08
N ILE A 3 -14.36 -27.59 15.32
CA ILE A 3 -12.94 -27.43 14.95
C ILE A 3 -12.78 -27.29 13.44
N VAL A 4 -13.46 -28.15 12.66
CA VAL A 4 -13.43 -28.11 11.19
C VAL A 4 -14.02 -26.80 10.66
N ALA A 5 -15.13 -26.34 11.26
CA ALA A 5 -15.69 -25.03 10.94
C ALA A 5 -14.71 -23.89 11.27
N GLY A 6 -14.00 -23.97 12.41
CA GLY A 6 -12.97 -23.02 12.79
C GLY A 6 -11.79 -22.98 11.81
N ILE A 7 -11.37 -24.14 11.30
CA ILE A 7 -10.34 -24.25 10.26
C ILE A 7 -10.81 -23.57 8.98
N LEU A 8 -12.03 -23.87 8.53
CA LEU A 8 -12.63 -23.25 7.34
C LEU A 8 -12.75 -21.72 7.51
N GLY A 9 -13.26 -21.27 8.66
CA GLY A 9 -13.37 -19.84 8.98
C GLY A 9 -12.02 -19.13 8.99
N SER A 10 -10.99 -19.75 9.56
CA SER A 10 -9.64 -19.20 9.59
C SER A 10 -9.02 -19.13 8.20
N TYR A 11 -9.22 -20.15 7.36
CA TYR A 11 -8.78 -20.16 5.97
C TYR A 11 -9.44 -19.03 5.17
N SER A 12 -10.77 -18.94 5.20
CA SER A 12 -11.52 -17.90 4.49
C SER A 12 -11.15 -16.50 4.98
N LEU A 13 -10.90 -16.33 6.29
CA LEU A 13 -10.44 -15.07 6.87
C LEU A 13 -9.08 -14.66 6.33
N GLY A 14 -8.12 -15.58 6.30
CA GLY A 14 -6.78 -15.34 5.74
C GLY A 14 -6.87 -14.95 4.26
N ALA A 15 -7.61 -15.71 3.46
CA ALA A 15 -7.78 -15.46 2.02
C ALA A 15 -8.42 -14.09 1.74
N ASN A 16 -9.43 -13.68 2.51
CA ASN A 16 -10.08 -12.38 2.36
C ASN A 16 -9.19 -11.20 2.78
N ASN A 17 -8.28 -11.40 3.74
CA ASN A 17 -7.51 -10.29 4.32
C ASN A 17 -6.09 -10.15 3.74
N ILE A 18 -5.50 -11.20 3.18
CA ILE A 18 -4.09 -11.17 2.78
C ILE A 18 -3.77 -10.07 1.75
N GLY A 19 -4.69 -9.81 0.81
CA GLY A 19 -4.57 -8.72 -0.16
C GLY A 19 -4.54 -7.34 0.50
N ASN A 20 -5.32 -7.14 1.57
CA ASN A 20 -5.34 -5.87 2.31
C ASN A 20 -4.03 -5.66 3.10
N VAL A 21 -3.42 -6.76 3.57
CA VAL A 21 -2.19 -6.69 4.38
C VAL A 21 -0.95 -6.56 3.49
N MET A 22 -0.85 -7.35 2.42
CA MET A 22 0.35 -7.44 1.59
C MET A 22 0.28 -6.64 0.29
N GLY A 23 -0.92 -6.28 -0.18
CA GLY A 23 -1.11 -5.67 -1.50
C GLY A 23 -0.38 -4.34 -1.69
N VAL A 24 -0.30 -3.52 -0.63
CA VAL A 24 0.42 -2.24 -0.66
C VAL A 24 1.93 -2.39 -0.88
N PHE A 25 2.50 -3.56 -0.54
CA PHE A 25 3.93 -3.83 -0.64
C PHE A 25 4.34 -4.47 -1.97
N LEU A 26 3.39 -4.81 -2.86
CA LEU A 26 3.68 -5.47 -4.13
C LEU A 26 4.66 -4.66 -5.00
N SER A 27 4.41 -3.36 -5.14
CA SER A 27 5.21 -2.49 -6.02
C SER A 27 6.60 -2.16 -5.47
N SER A 28 6.80 -2.34 -4.17
CA SER A 28 8.07 -2.05 -3.48
C SER A 28 8.75 -3.31 -2.95
N SER A 29 8.28 -4.50 -3.36
CA SER A 29 8.80 -5.76 -2.84
C SER A 29 10.23 -5.99 -3.35
N PRO A 30 11.21 -6.23 -2.46
CA PRO A 30 12.59 -6.50 -2.87
C PRO A 30 12.81 -7.97 -3.29
N PHE A 31 11.80 -8.83 -3.14
CA PHE A 31 11.95 -10.27 -3.37
C PHE A 31 12.00 -10.62 -4.85
N THR A 32 13.06 -11.32 -5.24
CA THR A 32 13.18 -11.94 -6.56
C THR A 32 12.77 -13.40 -6.49
N GLY A 33 12.22 -13.92 -7.59
CA GLY A 33 11.85 -15.32 -7.67
C GLY A 33 13.07 -16.23 -7.67
N PHE A 34 12.94 -17.42 -7.08
CA PHE A 34 13.98 -18.43 -7.11
C PHE A 34 13.41 -19.82 -7.41
N GLN A 35 14.26 -20.72 -7.89
CA GLN A 35 13.87 -22.08 -8.25
C GLN A 35 14.59 -23.09 -7.36
N ILE A 36 13.83 -24.02 -6.77
CA ILE A 36 14.38 -25.15 -6.00
C ILE A 36 13.75 -26.43 -6.51
N GLY A 37 14.57 -27.38 -6.98
CA GLY A 37 14.10 -28.73 -7.34
C GLY A 37 12.95 -28.77 -8.35
N GLY A 38 12.94 -27.84 -9.32
CA GLY A 38 11.87 -27.71 -10.32
C GLY A 38 10.68 -26.84 -9.90
N LEU A 39 10.55 -26.48 -8.62
CA LEU A 39 9.54 -25.55 -8.13
C LEU A 39 10.02 -24.10 -8.32
N VAL A 40 9.25 -23.30 -9.07
CA VAL A 40 9.49 -21.86 -9.21
C VAL A 40 8.66 -21.12 -8.17
N ILE A 41 9.33 -20.42 -7.24
CA ILE A 41 8.70 -19.58 -6.23
C ILE A 41 8.91 -18.12 -6.61
N THR A 42 7.84 -17.42 -6.91
CA THR A 42 7.86 -15.99 -7.27
C THR A 42 8.09 -15.10 -6.05
N GLY A 43 8.62 -13.88 -6.26
CA GLY A 43 8.74 -12.88 -5.19
C GLY A 43 7.39 -12.54 -4.53
N THR A 44 6.32 -12.49 -5.33
CA THR A 44 4.95 -12.29 -4.84
C THR A 44 4.51 -13.39 -3.88
N GLN A 45 4.77 -14.66 -4.21
CA GLN A 45 4.44 -15.78 -3.33
C GLN A 45 5.21 -15.70 -2.01
N GLN A 46 6.49 -15.31 -2.03
CA GLN A 46 7.28 -15.09 -0.82
C GLN A 46 6.69 -13.98 0.04
N LEU A 47 6.32 -12.84 -0.56
CA LEU A 47 5.69 -11.72 0.14
C LEU A 47 4.39 -12.15 0.82
N PHE A 48 3.50 -12.85 0.12
CA PHE A 48 2.24 -13.32 0.68
C PHE A 48 2.44 -14.38 1.76
N PHE A 49 3.48 -15.22 1.65
CA PHE A 49 3.84 -16.18 2.69
C PHE A 49 4.30 -15.49 3.98
N LEU A 50 5.17 -14.48 3.87
CA LEU A 50 5.55 -13.66 5.02
C LEU A 50 4.35 -12.95 5.64
N GLY A 51 3.44 -12.45 4.81
CA GLY A 51 2.18 -11.87 5.27
C GLY A 51 1.30 -12.87 6.03
N ALA A 52 1.21 -14.11 5.56
CA ALA A 52 0.47 -15.16 6.24
C ALA A 52 1.06 -15.46 7.63
N ILE A 53 2.39 -15.50 7.75
CA ILE A 53 3.08 -15.64 9.04
C ILE A 53 2.76 -14.44 9.95
N ALA A 54 2.87 -13.21 9.44
CA ALA A 54 2.58 -12.00 10.21
C ALA A 54 1.13 -11.97 10.73
N ILE A 55 0.16 -12.35 9.90
CA ILE A 55 -1.24 -12.50 10.31
C ILE A 55 -1.35 -13.56 11.41
N GLY A 56 -0.74 -14.73 11.24
CA GLY A 56 -0.77 -15.81 12.24
C GLY A 56 -0.20 -15.36 13.60
N VAL A 57 0.94 -14.67 13.59
CA VAL A 57 1.56 -14.11 14.80
C VAL A 57 0.64 -13.07 15.45
N GLY A 58 0.06 -12.17 14.66
CA GLY A 58 -0.89 -11.16 15.16
C GLY A 58 -2.15 -11.77 15.79
N VAL A 59 -2.64 -12.88 15.23
CA VAL A 59 -3.77 -13.62 15.79
C VAL A 59 -3.44 -14.18 17.17
N ILE A 60 -2.29 -14.86 17.29
CA ILE A 60 -1.87 -15.49 18.56
C ILE A 60 -1.63 -14.43 19.65
N THR A 61 -1.08 -13.28 19.29
CA THR A 61 -0.66 -12.25 20.25
C THR A 61 -1.76 -11.26 20.64
N PHE A 62 -2.55 -10.76 19.70
CA PHE A 62 -3.43 -9.61 19.93
C PHE A 62 -4.93 -9.87 19.76
N SER A 63 -5.35 -11.03 19.23
CA SER A 63 -6.79 -11.23 18.89
C SER A 63 -7.70 -11.61 20.06
N LYS A 64 -7.14 -11.98 21.23
CA LYS A 64 -7.92 -12.46 22.38
C LYS A 64 -9.05 -11.51 22.83
N PRO A 65 -8.84 -10.18 23.00
CA PRO A 65 -9.90 -9.29 23.47
C PRO A 65 -11.08 -9.19 22.49
N VAL A 66 -10.79 -9.18 21.18
CA VAL A 66 -11.79 -9.11 20.12
C VAL A 66 -12.60 -10.41 20.06
N MET A 67 -11.94 -11.57 20.12
CA MET A 67 -12.61 -12.87 20.14
C MET A 67 -13.57 -12.99 21.33
N MET A 68 -13.18 -12.50 22.51
CA MET A 68 -14.03 -12.51 23.71
C MET A 68 -15.24 -11.58 23.56
N THR A 69 -15.08 -10.43 22.91
CA THR A 69 -16.17 -9.47 22.65
C THR A 69 -17.20 -10.06 21.69
N VAL A 70 -16.77 -10.73 20.63
CA VAL A 70 -17.70 -11.39 19.69
C VAL A 70 -18.37 -12.61 20.33
N GLY A 71 -17.61 -13.48 21.01
CA GLY A 71 -18.11 -14.76 21.51
C GLY A 71 -19.04 -14.67 22.73
N LYS A 72 -18.91 -13.63 23.57
CA LYS A 72 -19.73 -13.45 24.79
C LYS A 72 -20.44 -12.10 24.87
N GLY A 73 -20.11 -11.15 23.99
CA GLY A 73 -20.62 -9.80 24.08
C GLY A 73 -22.02 -9.65 23.48
N ILE A 74 -22.23 -10.13 22.27
CA ILE A 74 -23.44 -9.81 21.50
C ILE A 74 -24.63 -10.66 21.93
N LEU A 75 -24.43 -11.98 21.94
CA LEU A 75 -25.43 -12.98 22.28
C LEU A 75 -24.69 -14.21 22.84
N PRO A 76 -25.14 -14.81 23.96
CA PRO A 76 -24.57 -16.08 24.42
C PRO A 76 -24.89 -17.19 23.39
N LEU A 77 -23.87 -17.69 22.69
CA LEU A 77 -24.05 -18.70 21.65
C LEU A 77 -24.03 -20.11 22.25
N THR A 78 -24.98 -20.95 21.82
CA THR A 78 -24.90 -22.40 22.02
C THR A 78 -23.81 -22.99 21.09
N PRO A 79 -23.30 -24.21 21.35
CA PRO A 79 -22.31 -24.83 20.45
C PRO A 79 -22.78 -24.94 19.00
N VAL A 80 -24.07 -25.18 18.78
CA VAL A 80 -24.69 -25.21 17.44
C VAL A 80 -24.74 -23.80 16.85
N GLY A 81 -25.15 -22.79 17.62
CA GLY A 81 -25.14 -21.40 17.18
C GLY A 81 -23.73 -20.91 16.82
N ALA A 82 -22.73 -21.28 17.62
CA ALA A 82 -21.33 -20.99 17.33
C ALA A 82 -20.89 -21.67 16.02
N PHE A 83 -21.21 -22.95 15.83
CA PHE A 83 -20.91 -23.66 14.58
C PHE A 83 -21.54 -22.98 13.36
N VAL A 84 -22.84 -22.69 13.41
CA VAL A 84 -23.57 -22.02 12.32
C VAL A 84 -22.95 -20.65 12.04
N SER A 85 -22.66 -19.86 13.08
CA SER A 85 -22.09 -18.52 12.92
C SER A 85 -20.75 -18.55 12.19
N VAL A 86 -19.86 -19.48 12.56
CA VAL A 86 -18.55 -19.64 11.94
C VAL A 86 -18.66 -20.14 10.51
N VAL A 87 -19.55 -21.11 10.23
CA VAL A 87 -19.75 -21.63 8.86
C VAL A 87 -20.35 -20.55 7.95
N SER A 88 -21.42 -19.87 8.38
CA SER A 88 -22.04 -18.78 7.61
C SER A 88 -21.03 -17.68 7.31
N HIS A 89 -20.25 -17.29 8.32
CA HIS A 89 -19.16 -16.34 8.17
C HIS A 89 -18.12 -16.80 7.14
N ALA A 90 -17.65 -18.04 7.25
CA ALA A 90 -16.64 -18.60 6.35
C ALA A 90 -17.11 -18.72 4.90
N VAL A 91 -18.39 -19.09 4.71
CA VAL A 91 -19.02 -19.16 3.38
C VAL A 91 -19.08 -17.78 2.76
N VAL A 92 -19.56 -16.76 3.47
CA VAL A 92 -19.61 -15.39 2.95
C VAL A 92 -18.23 -14.92 2.52
N LEU A 93 -17.22 -15.05 3.38
CA LEU A 93 -15.86 -14.66 3.03
C LEU A 93 -15.33 -15.43 1.82
N PHE A 94 -15.51 -16.75 1.80
CA PHE A 94 -15.07 -17.59 0.68
C PHE A 94 -15.71 -17.19 -0.65
N LEU A 95 -17.02 -16.91 -0.66
CA LEU A 95 -17.74 -16.53 -1.87
C LEU A 95 -17.16 -15.27 -2.51
N PHE A 96 -16.85 -14.26 -1.70
CA PHE A 96 -16.34 -12.96 -2.18
C PHE A 96 -14.81 -12.91 -2.35
N SER A 97 -14.06 -13.88 -1.82
CA SER A 97 -12.59 -13.92 -1.96
C SER A 97 -12.09 -14.99 -2.94
N SER A 98 -12.95 -15.88 -3.43
CA SER A 98 -12.54 -17.04 -4.24
C SER A 98 -12.49 -16.73 -5.74
N ALA A 99 -11.30 -16.45 -6.26
CA ALA A 99 -11.06 -16.24 -7.69
C ALA A 99 -11.39 -17.49 -8.52
N GLY A 100 -11.12 -18.68 -7.98
CA GLY A 100 -11.46 -19.95 -8.63
C GLY A 100 -12.98 -20.13 -8.79
N LEU A 101 -13.75 -19.78 -7.76
CA LEU A 101 -15.22 -19.83 -7.84
C LEU A 101 -15.75 -18.81 -8.85
N GLN A 102 -15.24 -17.57 -8.81
CA GLN A 102 -15.63 -16.55 -9.79
C GLN A 102 -15.36 -17.02 -11.22
N HIS A 103 -14.16 -17.55 -11.48
CA HIS A 103 -13.80 -18.05 -12.81
C HIS A 103 -14.66 -19.25 -13.24
N PHE A 104 -14.97 -20.15 -12.32
CA PHE A 104 -15.87 -21.28 -12.57
C PHE A 104 -17.29 -20.82 -12.93
N LEU A 105 -17.84 -19.83 -12.23
CA LEU A 105 -19.17 -19.28 -12.54
C LEU A 105 -19.19 -18.64 -13.93
N LEU A 106 -18.17 -17.82 -14.23
CA LEU A 106 -18.02 -17.18 -15.54
C LEU A 106 -17.88 -18.20 -16.68
N SER A 107 -17.09 -19.27 -16.47
CA SER A 107 -16.91 -20.30 -17.49
C SER A 107 -18.19 -21.10 -17.79
N HIS A 108 -19.18 -21.07 -16.89
CA HIS A 108 -20.47 -21.74 -17.05
C HIS A 108 -21.61 -20.76 -17.42
N GLY A 109 -21.30 -19.49 -17.73
CA GLY A 109 -22.30 -18.48 -18.09
C GLY A 109 -23.19 -18.02 -16.93
N LEU A 110 -22.77 -18.26 -15.69
CA LEU A 110 -23.47 -17.82 -14.48
C LEU A 110 -23.01 -16.42 -14.05
N PRO A 111 -23.85 -15.65 -13.33
CA PRO A 111 -23.46 -14.33 -12.83
C PRO A 111 -22.28 -14.46 -11.86
N ALA A 112 -21.25 -13.64 -12.10
CA ALA A 112 -20.04 -13.64 -11.28
C ALA A 112 -20.29 -13.02 -9.90
N ILE A 113 -19.71 -13.62 -8.87
CA ILE A 113 -19.57 -13.00 -7.56
C ILE A 113 -18.34 -12.09 -7.62
N PRO A 114 -18.44 -10.81 -7.22
CA PRO A 114 -17.32 -9.89 -7.28
C PRO A 114 -16.22 -10.28 -6.28
N LEU A 115 -14.96 -10.17 -6.71
CA LEU A 115 -13.79 -10.31 -5.83
C LEU A 115 -13.56 -9.01 -5.07
N ILE A 116 -14.21 -8.88 -3.92
CA ILE A 116 -14.10 -7.70 -3.06
C ILE A 116 -13.76 -8.11 -1.63
N PRO A 117 -12.89 -7.36 -0.93
CA PRO A 117 -12.62 -7.61 0.47
C PRO A 117 -13.88 -7.36 1.29
N VAL A 118 -14.34 -8.36 2.03
CA VAL A 118 -15.53 -8.27 2.87
C VAL A 118 -15.14 -8.10 4.33
N SER A 119 -15.92 -7.32 5.09
CA SER A 119 -15.69 -7.15 6.53
C SER A 119 -16.05 -8.42 7.30
N SER A 120 -15.03 -9.07 7.85
CA SER A 120 -15.20 -10.25 8.69
C SER A 120 -16.08 -9.98 9.92
N SER A 121 -15.87 -8.84 10.58
CA SER A 121 -16.65 -8.44 11.75
C SER A 121 -18.14 -8.24 11.44
N GLN A 122 -18.48 -7.68 10.28
CA GLN A 122 -19.87 -7.52 9.85
C GLN A 122 -20.54 -8.86 9.56
N ALA A 123 -19.82 -9.76 8.89
CA ALA A 123 -20.33 -11.10 8.58
C ALA A 123 -20.65 -11.91 9.85
N ILE A 124 -19.78 -11.89 10.87
CA ILE A 124 -20.04 -12.63 12.12
C ILE A 124 -21.17 -11.98 12.94
N VAL A 125 -21.22 -10.65 13.04
CA VAL A 125 -22.32 -9.94 13.72
C VAL A 125 -23.65 -10.25 13.04
N GLY A 126 -23.70 -10.20 11.70
CA GLY A 126 -24.88 -10.55 10.91
C GLY A 126 -25.34 -11.98 11.15
N ALA A 127 -24.41 -12.94 11.19
CA ALA A 127 -24.73 -14.34 11.49
C ALA A 127 -25.33 -14.51 12.90
N VAL A 128 -24.77 -13.83 13.91
CA VAL A 128 -25.28 -13.85 15.29
C VAL A 128 -26.68 -13.24 15.39
N VAL A 129 -26.91 -12.10 14.73
CA VAL A 129 -28.23 -11.46 14.67
C VAL A 129 -29.24 -12.36 13.94
N GLY A 130 -28.82 -13.03 12.85
CA GLY A 130 -29.65 -14.00 12.13
C GLY A 130 -30.08 -15.17 13.01
N ILE A 131 -29.17 -15.75 13.79
CA ILE A 131 -29.49 -16.82 14.75
C ILE A 131 -30.50 -16.33 15.80
N ALA A 132 -30.33 -15.11 16.32
CA ALA A 132 -31.28 -14.54 17.26
C ALA A 132 -32.67 -14.32 16.63
N ALA A 133 -32.72 -13.87 15.37
CA ALA A 133 -33.97 -13.69 14.63
C ALA A 133 -34.70 -15.02 14.39
N MET A 134 -33.97 -16.10 14.11
CA MET A 134 -34.56 -17.45 13.95
C MET A 134 -35.25 -17.95 15.23
N ASN A 135 -34.77 -17.53 16.40
CA ASN A 135 -35.40 -17.84 17.69
C ASN A 135 -36.57 -16.88 18.05
N GLY A 136 -37.03 -16.09 17.08
CA GLY A 136 -38.12 -15.15 17.20
C GLY A 136 -37.84 -13.98 18.16
N THR A 137 -38.91 -13.37 18.67
CA THR A 137 -38.84 -12.20 19.55
C THR A 137 -38.06 -12.46 20.84
N ARG A 138 -38.09 -13.70 21.34
CA ARG A 138 -37.30 -14.11 22.53
C ARG A 138 -35.80 -14.09 22.25
N GLY A 139 -35.37 -14.52 21.06
CA GLY A 139 -33.97 -14.49 20.66
C GLY A 139 -33.44 -13.07 20.47
N LEU A 140 -34.20 -12.22 19.78
CA LEU A 140 -33.83 -10.81 19.57
C LEU A 140 -33.72 -10.02 20.89
N ARG A 141 -34.54 -10.35 21.90
CA ARG A 141 -34.49 -9.72 23.23
C ARG A 141 -33.23 -10.10 24.02
N GLN A 142 -32.57 -11.20 23.69
CA GLN A 142 -31.31 -11.63 24.32
C GLN A 142 -30.09 -10.91 23.75
N ILE A 143 -30.21 -10.25 22.60
CA ILE A 143 -29.12 -9.47 22.00
C ILE A 143 -28.82 -8.26 22.88
N ARG A 144 -27.53 -8.06 23.17
CA ARG A 144 -27.06 -6.85 23.86
C ARG A 144 -26.90 -5.70 22.87
N TRP A 145 -28.01 -5.05 22.53
CA TRP A 145 -28.04 -3.96 21.54
C TRP A 145 -27.08 -2.80 21.81
N GLY A 146 -26.80 -2.48 23.08
CA GLY A 146 -25.79 -1.48 23.42
C GLY A 146 -24.38 -1.84 22.92
N GLN A 147 -24.02 -3.13 22.95
CA GLN A 147 -22.74 -3.60 22.43
C GLN A 147 -22.71 -3.58 20.90
N VAL A 148 -23.81 -3.98 20.26
CA VAL A 148 -23.97 -3.86 18.80
C VAL A 148 -23.80 -2.41 18.37
N GLY A 149 -24.46 -1.48 19.05
CA GLY A 149 -24.32 -0.04 18.79
C GLY A 149 -22.87 0.46 18.93
N GLY A 150 -22.14 0.00 19.95
CA GLY A 150 -20.71 0.31 20.09
C GLY A 150 -19.86 -0.23 18.93
N ILE A 151 -20.15 -1.43 18.43
CA ILE A 151 -19.49 -2.00 17.25
C ILE A 151 -19.80 -1.16 16.00
N LEU A 152 -21.06 -0.79 15.79
CA LEU A 152 -21.48 0.06 14.67
C LEU A 152 -20.77 1.42 14.69
N ALA A 153 -20.69 2.04 15.87
CA ALA A 153 -19.95 3.29 16.04
C ALA A 153 -18.46 3.10 15.69
N GLY A 154 -17.85 1.97 16.11
CA GLY A 154 -16.49 1.60 15.75
C GLY A 154 -16.27 1.46 14.24
N TRP A 155 -17.24 0.90 13.49
CA TRP A 155 -17.13 0.77 12.03
C TRP A 155 -17.10 2.11 11.29
N VAL A 156 -17.73 3.14 11.84
CA VAL A 156 -17.69 4.51 11.28
C VAL A 156 -16.46 5.26 11.76
N ALA A 157 -16.15 5.18 13.06
CA ALA A 157 -15.04 5.91 13.65
C ALA A 157 -13.68 5.43 13.14
N THR A 158 -13.49 4.12 12.95
CA THR A 158 -12.17 3.55 12.60
C THR A 158 -11.66 4.06 11.25
N PRO A 159 -12.42 4.02 10.14
CA PRO A 159 -11.96 4.57 8.85
C PRO A 159 -11.73 6.07 8.89
N VAL A 160 -12.55 6.83 9.63
CA VAL A 160 -12.41 8.29 9.76
C VAL A 160 -11.08 8.62 10.46
N VAL A 161 -10.82 8.00 11.62
CA VAL A 161 -9.57 8.21 12.37
C VAL A 161 -8.36 7.77 11.55
N ALA A 162 -8.44 6.61 10.87
CA ALA A 162 -7.38 6.14 9.99
C ALA A 162 -7.12 7.12 8.83
N GLY A 163 -8.16 7.70 8.24
CA GLY A 163 -8.05 8.70 7.18
C GLY A 163 -7.36 9.98 7.64
N VAL A 164 -7.76 10.51 8.81
CA VAL A 164 -7.09 11.69 9.42
C VAL A 164 -5.62 11.38 9.72
N PHE A 165 -5.34 10.23 10.31
CA PHE A 165 -3.97 9.82 10.62
C PHE A 165 -3.12 9.67 9.36
N CYS A 166 -3.67 9.06 8.31
CA CYS A 166 -3.00 8.91 7.02
C CYS A 166 -2.71 10.28 6.38
N PHE A 167 -3.68 11.19 6.38
CA PHE A 167 -3.51 12.55 5.88
C PHE A 167 -2.38 13.30 6.59
N VAL A 168 -2.37 13.28 7.92
CA VAL A 168 -1.31 13.95 8.71
C VAL A 168 0.05 13.30 8.45
N SER A 169 0.11 11.97 8.38
CA SER A 169 1.35 11.24 8.11
C SER A 169 1.92 11.56 6.73
N LEU A 170 1.05 11.61 5.71
CA LEU A 170 1.45 12.01 4.35
C LEU A 170 1.89 13.46 4.29
N PHE A 171 1.20 14.36 5.00
CA PHE A 171 1.60 15.76 5.10
C PHE A 171 3.01 15.88 5.68
N VAL A 172 3.31 15.17 6.77
CA VAL A 172 4.67 15.16 7.35
C VAL A 172 5.67 14.57 6.37
N MET A 173 5.35 13.45 5.72
CA MET A 173 6.25 12.81 4.75
C MET A 173 6.62 13.75 3.60
N GLN A 174 5.64 14.46 3.04
CA GLN A 174 5.85 15.39 1.94
C GLN A 174 6.59 16.66 2.35
N ASN A 175 6.24 17.24 3.51
CA ASN A 175 6.77 18.54 3.92
C ASN A 175 8.11 18.45 4.66
N VAL A 176 8.44 17.31 5.25
CA VAL A 176 9.70 17.12 5.99
C VAL A 176 10.71 16.34 5.16
N PHE A 177 10.30 15.23 4.55
CA PHE A 177 11.23 14.29 3.90
C PHE A 177 11.31 14.44 2.38
N ALA A 178 10.23 14.84 1.71
CA ALA A 178 10.21 15.01 0.25
C ALA A 178 10.61 16.43 -0.21
N GLN A 179 11.33 17.18 0.62
CA GLN A 179 11.83 18.50 0.23
C GLN A 179 12.88 18.35 -0.88
N LYS A 180 12.78 19.18 -1.91
CA LYS A 180 13.78 19.25 -2.97
C LYS A 180 15.02 19.96 -2.43
N VAL A 181 15.95 19.20 -1.86
CA VAL A 181 17.24 19.72 -1.36
C VAL A 181 18.20 20.05 -2.51
N PHE A 182 18.01 19.42 -3.66
CA PHE A 182 18.83 19.63 -4.85
C PHE A 182 17.93 19.87 -6.06
N VAL A 183 18.06 21.07 -6.65
CA VAL A 183 17.56 21.36 -7.99
C VAL A 183 18.78 21.21 -8.91
N PRO A 184 18.77 20.27 -9.87
CA PRO A 184 19.86 20.16 -10.82
C PRO A 184 19.91 21.43 -11.67
N ILE A 185 20.94 22.24 -11.48
CA ILE A 185 21.23 23.41 -12.32
C ILE A 185 21.98 22.89 -13.56
N GLU A 186 21.36 22.98 -14.72
CA GLU A 186 22.00 22.67 -15.99
C GLU A 186 22.71 23.92 -16.52
N TYR A 187 23.84 23.72 -17.20
CA TYR A 187 24.59 24.79 -17.87
C TYR A 187 24.61 24.54 -19.37
N GLU A 188 24.30 25.57 -20.15
CA GLU A 188 24.27 25.54 -21.62
C GLU A 188 24.79 26.87 -22.17
N LEU A 189 25.79 26.81 -23.05
CA LEU A 189 26.25 27.98 -23.81
C LEU A 189 25.40 28.10 -25.08
N ARG A 190 24.59 29.14 -25.21
CA ARG A 190 23.91 29.49 -26.47
C ARG A 190 24.66 30.65 -27.14
N ALA A 191 24.20 31.01 -28.34
CA ALA A 191 24.85 32.04 -29.13
C ALA A 191 24.83 33.43 -28.45
N SER A 192 23.80 33.71 -27.66
CA SER A 192 23.68 34.95 -26.87
C SER A 192 24.73 35.06 -25.77
N GLU A 193 25.02 33.95 -25.08
CA GLU A 193 25.97 33.88 -23.98
C GLU A 193 27.40 33.95 -24.52
N MET A 194 27.67 33.29 -25.64
CA MET A 194 28.96 33.37 -26.34
C MET A 194 29.29 34.82 -26.72
N LYS A 195 28.34 35.57 -27.25
CA LYS A 195 28.57 36.98 -27.59
C LYS A 195 28.90 37.82 -26.35
N ARG A 196 28.23 37.57 -25.22
CA ARG A 196 28.49 38.27 -23.94
C ARG A 196 29.84 37.90 -23.33
N LEU A 197 30.28 36.65 -23.50
CA LEU A 197 31.61 36.21 -23.06
C LEU A 197 32.72 36.86 -23.91
N GLU A 198 32.47 37.04 -25.21
CA GLU A 198 33.37 37.75 -26.12
C GLU A 198 33.48 39.24 -25.77
N GLU A 199 32.36 39.90 -25.47
CA GLU A 199 32.31 41.28 -24.98
C GLU A 199 33.05 41.44 -23.63
N ALA A 200 33.14 40.37 -22.84
CA ALA A 200 33.90 40.32 -21.59
C ALA A 200 35.40 39.99 -21.78
N GLY A 201 35.87 39.87 -23.02
CA GLY A 201 37.28 39.65 -23.34
C GLY A 201 37.74 38.18 -23.30
N LEU A 202 36.82 37.21 -23.26
CA LEU A 202 37.16 35.79 -23.32
C LEU A 202 37.30 35.33 -24.78
N PRO A 203 38.31 34.51 -25.12
CA PRO A 203 38.47 33.93 -26.45
C PRO A 203 37.44 32.80 -26.66
N VAL A 204 36.23 33.18 -27.09
CA VAL A 204 35.08 32.28 -27.22
C VAL A 204 35.20 31.24 -28.33
N GLU A 205 36.16 31.39 -29.24
CA GLU A 205 36.39 30.46 -30.34
C GLU A 205 36.68 29.03 -29.87
N GLU A 206 37.40 28.91 -28.76
CA GLU A 206 37.75 27.62 -28.15
C GLU A 206 36.53 26.93 -27.49
N LEU A 207 35.47 27.69 -27.20
CA LEU A 207 34.26 27.23 -26.53
C LEU A 207 33.16 26.77 -27.51
N ARG A 208 33.33 27.00 -28.82
CA ARG A 208 32.39 26.55 -29.87
C ARG A 208 31.94 25.08 -29.76
N PRO A 209 32.79 24.10 -29.38
CA PRO A 209 32.37 22.70 -29.24
C PRO A 209 31.37 22.45 -28.10
N LEU A 210 31.24 23.39 -27.16
CA LEU A 210 30.32 23.31 -26.02
C LEU A 210 28.98 24.01 -26.30
N LEU A 211 28.83 24.67 -27.46
CA LEU A 211 27.62 25.35 -27.87
C LEU A 211 26.43 24.38 -27.93
N GLY A 212 25.32 24.72 -27.26
CA GLY A 212 24.08 23.93 -27.22
C GLY A 212 24.18 22.61 -26.45
N ARG A 213 25.31 22.32 -25.78
CA ARG A 213 25.44 21.16 -24.91
C ARG A 213 24.96 21.49 -23.50
N ARG A 214 24.05 20.67 -22.98
CA ARG A 214 23.60 20.73 -21.59
C ARG A 214 24.50 19.93 -20.68
N ILE A 215 24.97 20.55 -19.61
CA ILE A 215 25.87 19.95 -18.64
C ILE A 215 25.24 20.06 -17.24
N ALA A 216 25.00 18.93 -16.60
CA ALA A 216 24.20 18.81 -15.37
C ALA A 216 24.95 19.22 -14.07
N SER A 217 26.09 19.90 -14.16
CA SER A 217 26.86 20.39 -13.00
C SER A 217 27.81 21.52 -13.39
N GLY A 218 27.86 22.56 -12.55
CA GLY A 218 28.76 23.70 -12.74
C GLY A 218 30.24 23.32 -12.64
N GLU A 219 30.58 22.33 -11.81
CA GLU A 219 31.95 21.82 -11.68
C GLU A 219 32.40 21.10 -12.96
N VAL A 220 31.53 20.25 -13.51
CA VAL A 220 31.78 19.56 -14.78
C VAL A 220 31.85 20.57 -15.93
N PHE A 221 31.02 21.60 -15.89
CA PHE A 221 31.01 22.67 -16.88
C PHE A 221 32.33 23.45 -16.85
N LEU A 222 32.76 23.94 -15.69
CA LEU A 222 34.05 24.63 -15.52
C LEU A 222 35.24 23.73 -15.88
N TYR A 223 35.19 22.44 -15.55
CA TYR A 223 36.23 21.49 -15.96
C TYR A 223 36.33 21.36 -17.49
N GLN A 224 35.20 21.35 -18.21
CA GLN A 224 35.20 21.31 -19.67
C GLN A 224 35.73 22.60 -20.29
N ILE A 225 35.48 23.74 -19.64
CA ILE A 225 36.00 25.04 -20.06
C ILE A 225 37.50 25.13 -19.77
N GLY A 226 37.95 24.73 -18.58
CA GLY A 226 39.37 24.72 -18.18
C GLY A 226 40.26 23.81 -19.03
N LYS A 227 39.69 22.81 -19.72
CA LYS A 227 40.41 21.99 -20.71
C LYS A 227 40.74 22.72 -22.01
N ARG A 228 40.02 23.80 -22.29
CA ARG A 228 40.08 24.53 -23.56
C ARG A 228 40.71 25.88 -23.33
N LEU A 229 40.21 26.59 -22.32
CA LEU A 229 40.55 27.94 -21.98
C LEU A 229 41.08 28.04 -20.54
N THR A 230 42.20 28.75 -20.36
CA THR A 230 42.68 29.11 -19.02
C THR A 230 41.91 30.35 -18.55
N LEU A 231 41.15 30.21 -17.46
CA LEU A 231 40.35 31.30 -16.90
C LEU A 231 41.16 32.08 -15.85
N GLU A 232 41.10 33.40 -15.91
CA GLU A 232 41.62 34.27 -14.86
C GLU A 232 40.72 34.25 -13.61
N PRO A 233 41.25 34.59 -12.42
CA PRO A 233 40.45 34.65 -11.19
C PRO A 233 39.22 35.55 -11.34
N GLY A 234 38.02 34.99 -11.17
CA GLY A 234 36.74 35.70 -11.28
C GLY A 234 35.99 35.48 -12.59
N GLN A 235 36.64 34.98 -13.65
CA GLN A 235 35.97 34.65 -14.92
C GLN A 235 35.14 33.35 -14.82
N ASP A 236 35.51 32.45 -13.91
CA ASP A 236 34.76 31.25 -13.55
C ASP A 236 33.31 31.55 -13.13
N ARG A 237 33.12 32.56 -12.30
CA ARG A 237 31.79 32.99 -11.84
C ARG A 237 30.96 33.62 -12.95
N LEU A 238 31.60 34.43 -13.80
CA LEU A 238 30.95 35.07 -14.95
C LEU A 238 30.44 34.04 -15.96
N VAL A 239 31.27 33.05 -16.26
CA VAL A 239 30.98 31.95 -17.18
C VAL A 239 29.84 31.07 -16.67
N LEU A 240 29.84 30.73 -15.37
CA LEU A 240 28.74 29.99 -14.74
C LEU A 240 27.43 30.79 -14.78
N ALA A 241 27.45 32.06 -14.39
CA ALA A 241 26.25 32.90 -14.31
C ALA A 241 25.61 33.15 -15.69
N LEU A 242 26.41 33.20 -16.75
CA LEU A 242 25.90 33.37 -18.11
C LEU A 242 25.35 32.07 -18.69
N ALA A 243 25.96 30.92 -18.38
CA ALA A 243 25.57 29.63 -18.93
C ALA A 243 24.49 28.92 -18.12
N GLU A 244 24.11 29.42 -16.95
CA GLU A 244 23.09 28.82 -16.09
C GLU A 244 21.72 28.78 -16.79
N VAL A 245 21.16 27.58 -16.90
CA VAL A 245 19.81 27.34 -17.42
C VAL A 245 18.88 27.18 -16.22
N VAL A 246 18.10 28.24 -15.94
CA VAL A 246 17.02 28.24 -14.93
C VAL A 246 15.79 27.51 -15.44
#